data_AF-A0A3C1LSX3-F1
#
_entry.id   AF-A0A3C1LSX3-F1
#
_cell.length_a   1.000
_cell.length_b   1.000
_cell.length_c   1.000
_cell.angle_alpha   90.00
_cell.angle_beta   90.00
_cell.angle_gamma   90.00
#
_symmetry.space_group_name_H-M   'P 1'
#
loop_
_entity.id
_entity.type
_entity.pdbx_description
1 polymer ?
#
loop_
_entity_poly.entity_id
_entity_poly.type
_entity_poly.pdbx_seq_one_letter_code
_entity_poly.pdbx_strand_id
1 'polypeptide(L)'
;EVHGMSQRGGSVVTYVRYGEKVYSPVIDKGQADCIISFEILEAARYVEFLKKGGTLITNTQQINPMPVITGDASYPENLEEKLSKLDIKFEGFDALSIARQAGSTKAVNLALLGALSNHFDFTEQQWLDTIRTSVPEKFVDMNIKAFQLGRAEVAK
;
A
#
# COMPACT_ATOMS: atom_id res chain seq x y z
N GLU A 1 -15.18 10.29 -1.69
CA GLU A 1 -13.81 10.83 -1.65
C GLU A 1 -13.71 11.82 -0.51
N VAL A 2 -12.79 11.62 0.44
CA VAL A 2 -12.51 12.61 1.49
C VAL A 2 -11.25 13.33 1.06
N HIS A 3 -11.40 14.53 0.50
CA HIS A 3 -10.27 15.37 0.15
C HIS A 3 -9.66 15.97 1.42
N GLY A 4 -8.66 15.30 1.98
CA GLY A 4 -7.69 15.95 2.85
C GLY A 4 -6.79 16.83 1.98
N MET A 5 -6.98 18.16 2.02
CA MET A 5 -6.08 19.11 1.38
C MET A 5 -4.71 19.08 2.09
N SER A 6 -3.88 18.08 1.78
CA SER A 6 -2.48 18.07 2.18
C SER A 6 -1.72 19.13 1.37
N GLN A 7 -1.44 20.27 2.00
CA GLN A 7 -0.51 21.24 1.44
C GLN A 7 0.91 20.75 1.72
N ARG A 8 1.53 20.11 0.71
CA ARG A 8 2.94 19.65 0.65
C ARG A 8 3.47 18.97 1.93
N GLY A 9 3.48 17.64 1.92
CA GLY A 9 4.19 16.83 2.91
C GLY A 9 3.31 16.20 4.00
N GLY A 10 1.99 16.43 3.97
CA GLY A 10 1.03 15.69 4.78
C GLY A 10 0.62 14.37 4.11
N SER A 11 0.20 13.40 4.93
CA SER A 11 -0.29 12.10 4.48
C SER A 11 -1.58 12.26 3.66
N VAL A 12 -1.70 11.48 2.58
CA VAL A 12 -2.93 11.32 1.81
C VAL A 12 -3.53 9.96 2.15
N VAL A 13 -4.81 9.94 2.54
CA VAL A 13 -5.52 8.72 2.92
C VAL A 13 -6.73 8.57 2.02
N THR A 14 -6.88 7.37 1.45
CA THR A 14 -8.02 7.02 0.61
C THR A 14 -8.73 5.82 1.21
N TYR A 15 -10.05 5.88 1.32
CA TYR A 15 -10.89 4.76 1.70
C TYR A 15 -11.59 4.19 0.48
N VAL A 16 -11.50 2.87 0.33
CA VAL A 16 -12.23 2.10 -0.68
C VAL A 16 -13.10 1.07 0.04
N ARG A 17 -14.40 1.11 -0.23
CA ARG A 17 -15.37 0.09 0.20
C ARG A 17 -16.18 -0.35 -1.01
N TYR A 18 -16.40 -1.66 -1.11
CA TYR A 18 -17.19 -2.26 -2.17
C TYR A 18 -18.01 -3.43 -1.59
N GLY A 19 -19.12 -3.74 -2.24
CA GLY A 19 -20.09 -4.75 -1.82
C GLY A 19 -21.46 -4.44 -2.41
N GLU A 20 -22.42 -5.37 -2.28
CA GLU A 20 -23.79 -5.20 -2.80
C GLU A 20 -24.45 -3.90 -2.30
N LYS A 21 -24.16 -3.52 -1.05
CA LYS A 21 -24.64 -2.29 -0.44
C LYS A 21 -23.58 -1.68 0.47
N VAL A 22 -23.25 -0.42 0.22
CA VAL A 22 -22.31 0.37 1.03
C VAL A 22 -23.09 1.39 1.86
N TYR A 23 -23.12 1.19 3.18
CA TYR A 23 -23.85 2.06 4.11
C TYR A 23 -23.09 3.34 4.47
N SER A 24 -21.76 3.28 4.49
CA SER A 24 -20.89 4.42 4.80
C SER A 24 -19.56 4.28 4.06
N PRO A 25 -19.01 5.37 3.48
CA PRO A 25 -17.70 5.38 2.86
C PRO A 25 -16.54 5.52 3.86
N VAL A 26 -16.83 5.79 5.14
CA VAL A 26 -15.81 6.02 6.18
C VAL A 26 -15.41 4.70 6.82
N ILE A 27 -14.11 4.46 6.93
CA ILE A 27 -13.53 3.32 7.65
C ILE A 27 -13.11 3.79 9.03
N ASP A 28 -13.69 3.21 10.09
CA ASP A 28 -13.30 3.52 11.47
C ASP A 28 -12.14 2.64 11.94
N LYS A 29 -11.61 2.96 13.12
CA LYS A 29 -10.58 2.18 13.80
C LYS A 29 -11.00 0.71 13.94
N GLY A 30 -10.10 -0.21 13.65
CA GLY A 30 -10.35 -1.65 13.72
C GLY A 30 -11.33 -2.21 12.68
N GLN A 31 -11.66 -1.48 11.60
CA GLN A 31 -12.63 -1.93 10.59
C GLN A 31 -12.03 -2.24 9.21
N ALA A 32 -10.81 -1.79 8.91
CA ALA A 32 -10.20 -2.06 7.60
C ALA A 32 -9.85 -3.54 7.49
N ASP A 33 -10.22 -4.17 6.37
CA ASP A 33 -9.80 -5.53 6.03
C ASP A 33 -8.33 -5.58 5.59
N CYS A 34 -7.91 -4.55 4.84
CA CYS A 34 -6.56 -4.39 4.33
C CYS A 34 -6.12 -2.92 4.44
N ILE A 35 -4.84 -2.69 4.71
CA ILE A 35 -4.17 -1.39 4.55
C ILE A 35 -3.02 -1.58 3.56
N ILE A 36 -2.88 -0.61 2.65
CA ILE A 36 -1.77 -0.49 1.70
C ILE A 36 -1.06 0.84 1.94
N SER A 37 0.27 0.83 2.07
CA SER A 37 1.06 2.05 2.29
C SER A 37 2.36 2.08 1.49
N PHE A 38 2.76 3.29 1.11
CA PHE A 38 3.98 3.53 0.33
C PHE A 38 5.24 3.64 1.18
N GLU A 39 5.08 3.65 2.50
CA GLU A 39 6.13 3.96 3.46
C GLU A 39 5.77 3.37 4.84
N ILE A 40 6.77 2.92 5.60
CA ILE A 40 6.58 2.12 6.83
C ILE A 40 6.11 2.93 8.06
N LEU A 41 6.47 4.21 8.16
CA LEU A 41 5.94 5.11 9.18
C LEU A 41 4.48 5.52 8.88
N GLU A 42 4.09 5.61 7.61
CA GLU A 42 2.68 5.74 7.23
C GLU A 42 1.87 4.52 7.66
N ALA A 43 2.37 3.30 7.41
CA ALA A 43 1.76 2.08 7.94
C ALA A 43 1.57 2.16 9.47
N ALA A 44 2.63 2.54 10.19
CA ALA A 44 2.58 2.63 11.65
C ALA A 44 1.57 3.66 12.16
N ARG A 45 1.34 4.77 11.44
CA ARG A 45 0.33 5.77 11.82
C ARG A 45 -1.10 5.27 11.68
N TYR A 46 -1.39 4.43 10.68
CA TYR A 46 -2.75 4.01 10.36
C TYR A 46 -3.07 2.56 10.74
N VAL A 47 -2.12 1.79 11.26
CA VAL A 47 -2.33 0.37 11.60
C VAL A 47 -3.49 0.15 12.59
N GLU A 48 -3.84 1.14 13.42
CA GLU A 48 -5.01 1.06 14.31
C GLU A 48 -6.36 1.02 13.57
N PHE A 49 -6.40 1.36 12.28
CA PHE A 49 -7.58 1.19 11.43
C PHE A 49 -7.78 -0.24 10.97
N LEU A 50 -6.73 -1.06 11.01
CA LEU A 50 -6.80 -2.46 10.60
C LEU A 50 -7.55 -3.28 11.66
N LYS A 51 -8.49 -4.11 11.21
CA LYS A 51 -9.17 -5.06 12.08
C LYS A 51 -8.20 -6.13 12.58
N LYS A 52 -8.55 -6.80 13.67
CA LYS A 52 -7.82 -7.98 14.15
C LYS A 52 -7.74 -9.04 13.05
N GLY A 53 -6.52 -9.52 12.76
CA GLY A 53 -6.27 -10.46 11.67
C GLY A 53 -6.38 -9.88 10.25
N GLY A 54 -6.56 -8.57 10.10
CA GLY A 54 -6.51 -7.90 8.80
C GLY A 54 -5.09 -7.88 8.22
N THR A 55 -4.96 -7.51 6.95
CA THR A 55 -3.66 -7.49 6.24
C THR A 55 -3.08 -6.09 6.16
N LEU A 56 -1.84 -5.91 6.58
CA LEU A 56 -1.02 -4.73 6.31
C LEU A 56 0.00 -5.03 5.21
N ILE A 57 -0.13 -4.35 4.07
CA ILE A 57 0.80 -4.41 2.94
C ILE A 57 1.55 -3.09 2.88
N THR A 58 2.86 -3.11 3.01
CA THR A 58 3.62 -1.86 3.06
C THR A 58 4.94 -1.96 2.32
N ASN A 59 5.28 -0.89 1.62
CA ASN A 59 6.66 -0.66 1.20
C ASN A 59 7.51 -0.33 2.44
N THR A 60 8.67 -0.98 2.61
CA THR A 60 9.55 -0.80 3.78
C THR A 60 10.43 0.44 3.69
N GLN A 61 10.35 1.18 2.58
CA GLN A 61 11.02 2.46 2.42
C GLN A 61 10.74 3.40 3.61
N GLN A 62 11.79 4.09 4.04
CA GLN A 62 11.71 5.14 5.06
C GLN A 62 11.84 6.51 4.42
N ILE A 63 10.93 7.42 4.76
CA ILE A 63 10.97 8.81 4.32
C ILE A 63 10.87 9.71 5.54
N ASN A 64 11.90 10.52 5.79
CA ASN A 64 11.92 11.43 6.93
C ASN A 64 10.79 12.47 6.80
N PRO A 65 9.84 12.54 7.75
CA PRO A 65 8.87 13.62 7.79
C PRO A 65 9.56 14.92 8.23
N MET A 66 8.90 16.05 8.01
CA MET A 66 9.46 17.38 8.31
C MET A 66 10.08 17.51 9.72
N PRO A 67 9.43 17.05 10.82
CA PRO A 67 10.03 17.14 12.15
C PRO A 67 11.35 16.37 12.30
N VAL A 68 11.55 15.30 11.52
CA VAL A 68 12.82 14.57 11.51
C VAL A 68 13.87 15.31 10.69
N ILE A 69 13.47 15.92 9.57
CA ILE A 69 14.35 16.74 8.72
C ILE A 69 14.86 17.97 9.48
N THR A 70 14.00 18.64 10.25
CA THR A 70 14.34 19.84 11.03
C THR A 70 15.10 19.53 12.33
N GLY A 71 15.18 18.26 12.73
CA GLY A 71 15.85 17.82 13.96
C GLY A 71 14.98 17.93 15.21
N ASP A 72 13.67 18.21 15.07
CA ASP A 72 12.71 18.32 16.17
C ASP A 72 12.24 16.95 16.69
N ALA A 73 12.46 15.87 15.92
CA ALA A 73 12.12 14.50 16.28
C ALA A 73 13.08 13.48 15.65
N SER A 74 13.07 12.25 16.16
CA SER A 74 13.78 11.12 15.55
C SER A 74 12.82 10.19 14.82
N TYR A 75 13.26 9.61 13.70
CA TYR A 75 12.47 8.61 12.99
C TYR A 75 12.34 7.35 13.88
N PRO A 76 11.14 6.79 14.10
CA PRO A 76 10.97 5.62 14.94
C PRO A 76 11.70 4.38 14.40
N GLU A 77 12.48 3.72 15.26
CA GLU A 77 13.24 2.53 14.87
C GLU A 77 12.40 1.23 14.96
N ASN A 78 12.86 0.19 14.25
CA ASN A 78 12.34 -1.18 14.29
C ASN A 78 10.84 -1.28 14.00
N LEU A 79 10.32 -0.46 13.07
CA LEU A 79 8.90 -0.45 12.74
C LEU A 79 8.42 -1.78 12.15
N GLU A 80 9.20 -2.43 11.29
CA GLU A 80 8.86 -3.75 10.74
C GLU A 80 8.73 -4.81 11.85
N GLU A 81 9.64 -4.83 12.82
CA GLU A 81 9.58 -5.73 13.97
C GLU A 81 8.37 -5.42 14.86
N LYS A 82 8.08 -4.14 15.11
CA LYS A 82 6.93 -3.72 15.93
C LYS A 82 5.61 -4.09 15.27
N LEU A 83 5.49 -3.86 13.96
CA LEU A 83 4.28 -4.15 13.19
C LEU A 83 4.04 -5.66 13.03
N SER A 84 5.10 -6.44 12.80
CA SER A 84 5.00 -7.91 12.69
C SER A 84 4.61 -8.62 13.99
N LYS A 85 4.78 -7.96 15.15
CA LYS A 85 4.32 -8.48 16.46
C LYS A 85 2.85 -8.21 16.76
N LEU A 86 2.17 -7.40 15.96
CA LEU A 86 0.74 -7.15 16.12
C LEU A 86 -0.07 -8.37 15.66
N ASP A 87 -1.31 -8.48 16.12
CA ASP A 87 -2.23 -9.55 15.72
C ASP A 87 -2.88 -9.25 14.35
N ILE A 88 -2.03 -9.15 13.34
CA ILE A 88 -2.33 -8.80 11.94
C ILE A 88 -1.50 -9.67 11.00
N LYS A 89 -1.89 -9.77 9.73
CA LYS A 89 -1.04 -10.31 8.68
C LYS A 89 -0.14 -9.20 8.16
N PHE A 90 1.16 -9.27 8.47
CA PHE A 90 2.15 -8.28 8.03
C PHE A 90 2.87 -8.73 6.75
N GLU A 91 2.79 -7.92 5.70
CA GLU A 91 3.43 -8.12 4.39
C GLU A 91 4.24 -6.85 4.02
N GLY A 92 5.40 -6.70 4.64
CA GLY A 92 6.36 -5.64 4.34
C GLY A 92 7.44 -6.09 3.35
N PHE A 93 7.69 -5.32 2.29
CA PHE A 93 8.74 -5.60 1.31
C PHE A 93 9.28 -4.31 0.64
N ASP A 94 10.42 -4.42 -0.05
CA ASP A 94 11.01 -3.30 -0.81
C ASP A 94 10.33 -3.15 -2.19
N ALA A 95 9.15 -2.53 -2.19
CA ALA A 95 8.38 -2.26 -3.40
C ALA A 95 9.10 -1.29 -4.36
N LEU A 96 10.01 -0.46 -3.83
CA LEU A 96 10.82 0.46 -4.65
C LEU A 96 11.81 -0.29 -5.52
N SER A 97 12.46 -1.32 -4.99
CA SER A 97 13.36 -2.19 -5.76
C SER A 97 12.60 -3.00 -6.81
N ILE A 98 11.41 -3.52 -6.50
CA ILE A 98 10.53 -4.17 -7.48
C ILE A 98 10.17 -3.21 -8.62
N ALA A 99 9.76 -1.98 -8.30
CA ALA A 99 9.41 -0.98 -9.30
C ALA A 99 10.62 -0.61 -10.20
N ARG A 100 11.82 -0.50 -9.61
CA ARG A 100 13.06 -0.30 -10.38
C ARG A 100 13.34 -1.47 -11.32
N GLN A 101 13.19 -2.71 -10.86
CA GLN A 101 13.32 -3.91 -11.69
C GLN A 101 12.29 -3.95 -12.83
N ALA A 102 11.09 -3.44 -12.59
CA ALA A 102 10.05 -3.30 -13.61
C ALA A 102 10.39 -2.24 -14.67
N GLY A 103 11.20 -1.24 -14.31
CA GLY A 103 11.72 -0.21 -15.22
C GLY A 103 11.48 1.23 -14.77
N SER A 104 10.74 1.46 -13.68
CA SER A 104 10.52 2.80 -13.15
C SER A 104 10.11 2.78 -11.68
N THR A 105 10.72 3.64 -10.88
CA THR A 105 10.27 3.91 -9.49
C THR A 105 8.83 4.42 -9.41
N LYS A 106 8.24 4.90 -10.52
CA LYS A 106 6.84 5.30 -10.57
C LYS A 106 5.86 4.12 -10.48
N ALA A 107 6.32 2.89 -10.67
CA ALA A 107 5.50 1.68 -10.66
C ALA A 107 5.35 1.04 -9.26
N VAL A 108 5.78 1.71 -8.19
CA VAL A 108 5.63 1.22 -6.79
C VAL A 108 4.17 0.93 -6.45
N ASN A 109 3.25 1.77 -6.90
CA ASN A 109 1.82 1.55 -6.71
C ASN A 109 1.35 0.23 -7.33
N LEU A 110 1.84 -0.13 -8.52
CA LEU A 110 1.48 -1.39 -9.17
C LEU A 110 2.11 -2.59 -8.46
N ALA A 111 3.33 -2.48 -7.94
CA ALA A 111 3.93 -3.52 -7.11
C ALA A 111 3.09 -3.79 -5.85
N LEU A 112 2.69 -2.74 -5.14
CA LEU A 112 1.83 -2.86 -3.96
C LEU A 112 0.42 -3.39 -4.30
N LEU A 113 -0.17 -2.97 -5.43
CA LEU A 113 -1.43 -3.53 -5.93
C LEU A 113 -1.31 -5.00 -6.32
N GLY A 114 -0.15 -5.41 -6.85
CA GLY A 114 0.21 -6.80 -7.07
C GLY A 114 0.10 -7.61 -5.80
N ALA A 115 0.74 -7.17 -4.72
CA ALA A 115 0.66 -7.84 -3.43
C ALA A 115 -0.79 -7.89 -2.89
N LEU A 116 -1.50 -6.75 -2.97
CA LEU A 116 -2.91 -6.64 -2.56
C LEU A 116 -3.83 -7.63 -3.28
N SER A 117 -3.56 -7.89 -4.56
CA SER A 117 -4.39 -8.74 -5.41
C SER A 117 -4.49 -10.21 -4.96
N ASN A 118 -3.63 -10.67 -4.03
CA ASN A 118 -3.71 -12.00 -3.42
C ASN A 118 -4.79 -12.11 -2.32
N HIS A 119 -5.39 -10.99 -1.91
CA HIS A 119 -6.37 -10.92 -0.81
C HIS A 119 -7.81 -10.71 -1.29
N PHE A 120 -8.05 -10.85 -2.60
CA PHE A 120 -9.33 -10.63 -3.25
C PHE A 120 -9.69 -11.81 -4.15
N ASP A 121 -10.99 -12.09 -4.30
CA ASP A 121 -11.53 -13.15 -5.16
C ASP A 121 -11.57 -12.75 -6.66
N PHE A 122 -10.59 -11.96 -7.10
CA PHE A 122 -10.41 -11.59 -8.50
C PHE A 122 -9.26 -12.38 -9.11
N THR A 123 -9.49 -12.90 -10.32
CA THR A 123 -8.45 -13.59 -11.09
C THR A 123 -7.33 -12.63 -11.48
N GLU A 124 -6.10 -13.15 -11.62
CA GLU A 124 -4.97 -12.35 -12.11
C GLU A 124 -5.31 -11.68 -13.46
N GLN A 125 -5.98 -12.40 -14.35
CA GLN A 125 -6.36 -11.86 -15.67
C GLN A 125 -7.26 -10.61 -15.55
N GLN A 126 -8.23 -10.59 -14.62
CA GLN A 126 -9.07 -9.41 -14.40
C GLN A 126 -8.25 -8.18 -13.96
N TRP A 127 -7.23 -8.38 -13.12
CA TRP A 127 -6.30 -7.32 -12.75
C TRP A 127 -5.49 -6.83 -13.96
N LEU A 128 -4.91 -7.76 -14.73
CA LEU A 128 -4.11 -7.42 -15.91
C LEU A 128 -4.92 -6.65 -16.96
N ASP A 129 -6.17 -7.06 -17.23
CA ASP A 129 -7.05 -6.37 -18.17
C ASP A 129 -7.44 -4.98 -17.69
N THR A 130 -7.67 -4.82 -16.39
CA THR A 130 -7.92 -3.50 -15.79
C THR A 130 -6.68 -2.60 -15.93
N ILE A 131 -5.48 -3.12 -15.71
CA ILE A 131 -4.23 -2.35 -15.87
C ILE A 131 -4.09 -1.88 -17.32
N ARG A 132 -4.30 -2.75 -18.31
CA ARG A 132 -4.19 -2.42 -19.75
C ARG A 132 -5.11 -1.27 -20.18
N THR A 133 -6.29 -1.18 -19.58
CA THR A 133 -7.28 -0.13 -19.89
C THR A 133 -7.09 1.15 -19.05
N SER A 134 -6.38 1.07 -17.93
CA SER A 134 -6.24 2.18 -16.97
C SER A 134 -4.94 2.97 -17.13
N VAL A 135 -3.90 2.37 -17.72
CA VAL A 135 -2.60 3.04 -17.92
C VAL A 135 -2.37 3.40 -19.38
N PRO A 136 -1.63 4.48 -19.70
CA PRO A 136 -1.28 4.79 -21.08
C PRO A 136 -0.53 3.64 -21.75
N GLU A 137 -0.87 3.35 -23.01
CA GLU A 137 -0.36 2.19 -23.77
C GLU A 137 1.15 1.99 -23.65
N LYS A 138 1.93 3.06 -23.80
CA LYS A 138 3.40 3.05 -23.68
C LYS A 138 3.96 2.58 -22.33
N PHE A 139 3.14 2.49 -21.29
CA PHE A 139 3.54 2.07 -19.95
C PHE A 139 2.92 0.75 -19.52
N VAL A 140 2.09 0.10 -20.35
CA VAL A 140 1.35 -1.11 -20.00
C VAL A 140 2.29 -2.23 -19.54
N ASP A 141 3.28 -2.59 -20.35
CA ASP A 141 4.16 -3.74 -20.06
C ASP A 141 4.97 -3.55 -18.77
N MET A 142 5.46 -2.34 -18.54
CA MET A 142 6.18 -1.99 -17.31
C MET A 142 5.27 -2.12 -16.08
N ASN A 143 4.03 -1.63 -16.16
CA ASN A 143 3.07 -1.70 -15.06
C ASN A 143 2.61 -3.14 -14.79
N ILE A 144 2.38 -3.93 -15.83
CA ILE A 144 2.09 -5.37 -15.72
C ILE A 144 3.25 -6.09 -15.03
N LYS A 145 4.49 -5.83 -15.45
CA LYS A 145 5.68 -6.41 -14.83
C LYS A 145 5.79 -6.06 -13.34
N ALA A 146 5.59 -4.79 -12.98
CA ALA A 146 5.60 -4.36 -11.58
C ALA A 146 4.51 -5.07 -10.76
N PHE A 147 3.29 -5.16 -11.30
CA PHE A 147 2.18 -5.87 -10.68
C PHE A 147 2.48 -7.35 -10.45
N GLN A 148 2.99 -8.06 -11.46
CA GLN A 148 3.29 -9.49 -11.34
C GLN A 148 4.42 -9.76 -10.34
N LEU A 149 5.48 -8.95 -10.35
CA LEU A 149 6.56 -9.07 -9.37
C LEU A 149 6.04 -8.83 -7.94
N GLY A 150 5.24 -7.79 -7.73
CA GLY A 150 4.63 -7.51 -6.42
C GLY A 150 3.64 -8.58 -5.96
N ARG A 151 2.87 -9.18 -6.89
CA ARG A 151 1.98 -10.31 -6.60
C ARG A 151 2.76 -11.55 -6.16
N ALA A 152 3.90 -11.83 -6.80
CA ALA A 152 4.76 -12.97 -6.46
C ALA A 152 5.48 -12.79 -5.12
N GLU A 153 5.85 -11.55 -4.75
CA GLU A 153 6.61 -11.25 -3.52
C GLU A 153 5.91 -11.73 -2.24
N VAL A 154 4.57 -11.65 -2.20
CA VAL A 154 3.76 -12.04 -1.03
C VAL A 154 2.98 -13.34 -1.24
N ALA A 155 3.13 -13.97 -2.41
CA ALA A 155 2.52 -15.26 -2.68
C ALA A 155 3.23 -16.34 -1.87
N LYS A 156 2.48 -17.07 -1.05
CA LYS A 156 2.98 -18.29 -0.36
C LYS A 156 2.92 -19.49 -1.28
#